data_AF-A0AAD5YX34-F1
#
_entry.id   AF-A0AAD5YX34-F1
#
_cell.length_a   1.000
_cell.length_b   1.000
_cell.length_c   1.000
_cell.angle_alpha   90.00
_cell.angle_beta   90.00
_cell.angle_gamma   90.00
#
_symmetry.space_group_name_H-M   'P 1'
#
loop_
_entity.id
_entity.type
_entity.pdbx_description
1 polymer ?
#
loop_
_entity_poly.entity_id
_entity_poly.type
_entity_poly.pdbx_seq_one_letter_code
_entity_poly.pdbx_strand_id
1 'polypeptide(L)'
;MKFSTFSLILTISSSASLIAAVPLGFSNYTEISERATVDLGDWQLFGRDESDIYGREPTEWQLSERDLELRAPTPKPFDVKHWKKQDRDVKIEKFVATAVKMPQVFDPKDSAKQLIHWRGGVAYQASNKWRSTSLDTRKLSVDDPEIEVQLISKDFMVSSAAPYYWETKVVKEYTTAQVHELLVKKKFNQYSYNGAGSGCLTWTTALVGLFESEGIIAKGSKAAFEKKVEEVRKDPKYWVPVETGAKFYE
;
A
#
# COMPACT_ATOMS: atom_id res chain seq x y z
N MET A 1 16.24 69.56 5.68
CA MET A 1 15.25 69.25 6.74
C MET A 1 14.12 68.42 6.16
N LYS A 2 14.07 67.13 6.48
CA LYS A 2 12.89 66.25 6.44
C LYS A 2 13.12 65.23 7.55
N PHE A 3 12.25 65.23 8.56
CA PHE A 3 12.29 64.29 9.68
C PHE A 3 11.62 62.99 9.26
N SER A 4 12.26 61.86 9.56
CA SER A 4 11.66 60.53 9.48
C SER A 4 11.48 60.01 10.91
N THR A 5 10.24 59.74 11.26
CA THR A 5 9.78 59.23 12.55
C THR A 5 10.01 57.72 12.62
N PHE A 6 10.79 57.28 13.61
CA PHE A 6 10.85 55.90 14.07
C PHE A 6 9.72 55.64 15.08
N SER A 7 8.95 54.57 14.89
CA SER A 7 8.06 54.03 15.93
C SER A 7 8.63 52.73 16.48
N LEU A 8 9.00 52.82 17.76
CA LEU A 8 9.35 51.74 18.68
C LEU A 8 8.09 51.40 19.49
N ILE A 9 7.60 50.16 19.47
CA ILE A 9 6.63 49.65 20.46
C ILE A 9 7.00 48.17 20.71
N LEU A 10 7.73 47.86 21.77
CA LEU A 10 7.32 47.57 23.15
C LEU A 10 6.71 46.16 23.31
N THR A 11 7.54 45.24 23.80
CA THR A 11 7.18 43.95 24.37
C THR A 11 6.49 44.16 25.72
N ILE A 12 5.31 43.59 25.92
CA ILE A 12 4.71 43.44 27.26
C ILE A 12 4.47 41.95 27.52
N SER A 13 5.20 41.46 28.50
CA SER A 13 4.95 40.21 29.22
C SER A 13 3.85 40.46 30.26
N SER A 14 2.80 39.65 30.29
CA SER A 14 2.03 39.45 31.52
C SER A 14 1.57 38.00 31.66
N SER A 15 2.08 37.40 32.72
CA SER A 15 1.55 36.24 33.41
C SER A 15 0.30 36.65 34.18
N ALA A 16 -0.78 35.89 34.04
CA ALA A 16 -1.85 35.84 35.03
C ALA A 16 -2.65 34.54 34.87
N SER A 17 -2.51 33.67 35.86
CA SER A 17 -3.42 32.56 36.12
C SER A 17 -4.78 33.11 36.55
N LEU A 18 -5.85 32.68 35.88
CA LEU A 18 -7.21 32.82 36.40
C LEU A 18 -7.85 31.43 36.44
N ILE A 19 -8.03 30.98 37.67
CA ILE A 19 -8.88 29.86 38.04
C ILE A 19 -10.33 30.33 37.84
N ALA A 20 -11.06 29.66 36.96
CA ALA A 20 -12.51 29.75 36.90
C ALA A 20 -13.08 28.33 36.87
N ALA A 21 -13.72 27.94 37.97
CA ALA A 21 -14.57 26.77 38.07
C ALA A 21 -15.97 27.11 37.54
N VAL A 22 -16.47 26.33 36.58
CA VAL A 22 -17.85 26.38 36.03
C VAL A 22 -18.25 24.95 35.63
N PRO A 23 -19.53 24.54 35.76
CA PRO A 23 -19.92 23.25 36.31
C PRO A 23 -20.18 22.12 35.28
N LEU A 24 -20.35 20.92 35.83
CA LEU A 24 -20.86 19.71 35.18
C LEU A 24 -22.21 19.95 34.49
N GLY A 25 -22.30 19.61 33.20
CA GLY A 25 -23.58 19.41 32.53
C GLY A 25 -23.53 19.59 31.01
N PHE A 26 -23.94 18.54 30.30
CA PHE A 26 -24.28 18.44 28.87
C PHE A 26 -23.15 18.07 27.88
N SER A 27 -23.25 16.79 27.50
CA SER A 27 -22.80 16.17 26.26
C SER A 27 -23.13 17.02 25.05
N ASN A 28 -22.12 17.45 24.30
CA ASN A 28 -22.23 17.80 22.89
C ASN A 28 -20.96 17.33 22.18
N TYR A 29 -21.16 16.55 21.12
CA TYR A 29 -20.14 16.20 20.14
C TYR A 29 -19.58 17.50 19.54
N THR A 30 -18.31 17.78 19.82
CA THR A 30 -17.56 18.77 19.04
C THR A 30 -16.86 18.03 17.92
N GLU A 31 -17.43 18.10 16.72
CA GLU A 31 -16.71 17.84 15.47
C GLU A 31 -15.50 18.77 15.40
N ILE A 32 -14.32 18.23 15.73
CA ILE A 32 -13.07 18.84 15.32
C ILE A 32 -12.80 18.34 13.91
N SER A 33 -13.24 19.11 12.92
CA SER A 33 -12.83 18.92 11.53
C SER A 33 -11.38 19.37 11.38
N GLU A 34 -10.44 18.51 11.76
CA GLU A 34 -9.09 18.62 11.24
C GLU A 34 -9.15 18.30 9.75
N ARG A 35 -8.80 19.30 8.93
CA ARG A 35 -8.55 19.12 7.50
C ARG A 35 -7.41 18.11 7.34
N ALA A 36 -7.75 16.83 7.25
CA ALA A 36 -6.87 15.81 6.75
C ALA A 36 -6.53 16.17 5.30
N THR A 37 -5.32 16.65 5.06
CA THR A 37 -4.70 16.54 3.74
C THR A 37 -4.72 15.06 3.38
N VAL A 38 -5.63 14.69 2.47
CA VAL A 38 -5.66 13.37 1.87
C VAL A 38 -4.39 13.24 1.05
N ASP A 39 -3.36 12.66 1.65
CA ASP A 39 -2.18 12.22 0.92
C ASP A 39 -2.58 11.03 0.07
N LEU A 40 -3.08 11.32 -1.15
CA LEU A 40 -3.25 10.36 -2.25
C LEU A 40 -1.89 9.98 -2.84
N GLY A 41 -0.87 9.82 -1.99
CA GLY A 41 0.54 9.67 -2.33
C GLY A 41 0.75 8.78 -3.54
N ASP A 42 1.12 9.45 -4.64
CA ASP A 42 1.64 8.95 -5.91
C ASP A 42 0.94 7.73 -6.50
N TRP A 43 -0.33 7.89 -6.87
CA TRP A 43 -0.83 7.23 -8.07
C TRP A 43 -0.43 8.04 -9.30
N GLN A 44 0.82 7.92 -9.76
CA GLN A 44 1.14 8.24 -11.15
C GLN A 44 0.53 7.13 -12.04
N LEU A 45 -0.79 7.22 -12.23
CA LEU A 45 -1.43 6.69 -13.43
C LEU A 45 -1.02 7.63 -14.56
N PHE A 46 -0.08 7.21 -15.39
CA PHE A 46 0.14 7.87 -16.67
C PHE A 46 -1.11 7.67 -17.51
N GLY A 47 -2.02 8.64 -17.48
CA GLY A 47 -2.92 8.90 -18.58
C GLY A 47 -2.06 9.36 -19.75
N ARG A 48 -1.70 8.44 -20.65
CA ARG A 48 -1.29 8.83 -21.99
C ARG A 48 -2.54 9.00 -22.84
N ASP A 49 -2.60 10.16 -23.46
CA ASP A 49 -3.53 10.59 -24.50
C ASP A 49 -3.65 9.48 -25.58
N GLU A 50 -4.87 8.94 -25.76
CA GLU A 50 -5.19 7.88 -26.73
C GLU A 50 -5.45 8.41 -28.15
N SER A 51 -4.96 9.60 -28.50
CA SER A 51 -5.37 10.28 -29.74
C SER A 51 -4.46 10.12 -30.96
N ASP A 52 -3.32 9.41 -30.90
CA ASP A 52 -2.32 9.43 -32.00
C ASP A 52 -1.82 8.05 -32.52
N ILE A 53 -2.66 7.00 -32.56
CA ILE A 53 -2.24 5.70 -33.13
C ILE A 53 -3.25 5.10 -34.12
N TYR A 54 -3.78 5.91 -35.05
CA TYR A 54 -4.40 5.40 -36.28
C TYR A 54 -3.68 6.02 -37.49
N GLY A 55 -2.68 5.32 -38.03
CA GLY A 55 -1.98 5.82 -39.21
C GLY A 55 -0.80 5.01 -39.78
N ARG A 56 -0.53 3.79 -39.31
CA ARG A 56 0.41 2.90 -40.01
C ARG A 56 -0.19 1.50 -40.14
N GLU A 57 -0.32 1.07 -41.39
CA GLU A 57 -0.61 -0.33 -41.68
C GLU A 57 0.52 -1.22 -41.12
N PRO A 58 0.18 -2.29 -40.38
CA PRO A 58 1.19 -3.19 -39.85
C PRO A 58 1.80 -3.98 -41.01
N THR A 59 3.09 -3.77 -41.24
CA THR A 59 3.89 -4.69 -42.03
C THR A 59 3.97 -6.00 -41.24
N GLU A 60 3.48 -7.03 -41.92
CA GLU A 60 3.37 -8.44 -41.55
C GLU A 60 4.63 -8.98 -40.85
N TRP A 61 4.66 -8.86 -39.52
CA TRP A 61 5.45 -9.74 -38.65
C TRP A 61 4.49 -10.73 -38.02
N GLN A 62 4.16 -11.79 -38.77
CA GLN A 62 3.57 -13.00 -38.21
C GLN A 62 4.63 -13.68 -37.33
N LEU A 63 4.84 -13.16 -36.12
CA LEU A 63 5.26 -14.01 -35.02
C LEU A 63 4.11 -14.99 -34.81
N SER A 64 4.38 -16.27 -34.97
CA SER A 64 3.36 -17.29 -34.77
C SER A 64 2.83 -17.19 -33.34
N GLU A 65 1.55 -17.44 -33.09
CA GLU A 65 1.00 -17.45 -31.72
C GLU A 65 1.81 -18.38 -30.78
N ARG A 66 2.54 -19.37 -31.34
CA ARG A 66 3.50 -20.22 -30.63
C ARG A 66 4.74 -19.49 -30.10
N ASP A 67 5.18 -18.40 -30.72
CA ASP A 67 6.35 -17.64 -30.28
C ASP A 67 6.04 -16.70 -29.11
N LEU A 68 4.76 -16.33 -28.93
CA LEU A 68 4.28 -15.63 -27.73
C LEU A 68 4.03 -16.59 -26.54
N GLU A 69 3.88 -17.89 -26.80
CA GLU A 69 3.62 -18.91 -25.76
C GLU A 69 4.86 -19.45 -25.03
N LEU A 70 6.09 -19.04 -25.38
CA LEU A 70 7.31 -19.75 -24.92
C LEU A 70 8.42 -18.91 -24.28
N ARG A 71 8.20 -17.63 -23.98
CA ARG A 71 9.11 -16.94 -23.05
C ARG A 71 8.59 -17.11 -21.63
N ALA A 72 9.32 -17.92 -20.85
CA ALA A 72 9.19 -17.91 -19.40
C ALA A 72 9.32 -16.44 -18.92
N PRO A 73 8.37 -15.95 -18.11
CA PRO A 73 8.43 -14.58 -17.60
C PRO A 73 9.77 -14.37 -16.88
N THR A 74 10.43 -13.25 -17.16
CA THR A 74 11.69 -12.89 -16.49
C THR A 74 11.36 -12.09 -15.24
N PRO A 75 11.75 -12.54 -14.04
CA PRO A 75 11.38 -11.82 -12.83
C PRO A 75 12.07 -10.45 -12.80
N LYS A 76 11.27 -9.39 -12.66
CA LYS A 76 11.80 -8.05 -12.41
C LYS A 76 12.50 -8.02 -11.07
N PRO A 77 13.62 -7.28 -10.93
CA PRO A 77 14.22 -7.07 -9.63
C PRO A 77 13.23 -6.34 -8.70
N PHE A 78 13.39 -6.53 -7.39
CA PHE A 78 12.63 -5.74 -6.41
C PHE A 78 12.91 -4.25 -6.60
N ASP A 79 11.85 -3.45 -6.73
CA ASP A 79 11.98 -1.99 -6.78
C ASP A 79 12.09 -1.42 -5.37
N VAL A 80 13.27 -0.92 -5.06
CA VAL A 80 13.63 -0.34 -3.76
C VAL A 80 13.84 1.17 -3.82
N LYS A 81 13.46 1.83 -4.93
CA LYS A 81 13.68 3.27 -5.13
C LYS A 81 13.01 4.12 -4.06
N HIS A 82 11.83 3.68 -3.57
CA HIS A 82 11.05 4.39 -2.55
C HIS A 82 11.25 3.85 -1.13
N TRP A 83 12.18 2.91 -0.93
CA TRP A 83 12.56 2.40 0.39
C TRP A 83 13.70 3.23 0.99
N LYS A 84 13.32 4.15 1.88
CA LYS A 84 14.21 5.15 2.48
C LYS A 84 15.28 4.47 3.32
N LYS A 85 16.53 4.96 3.23
CA LYS A 85 17.68 4.40 3.96
C LYS A 85 17.44 4.26 5.47
N GLN A 86 16.80 5.25 6.10
CA GLN A 86 16.50 5.24 7.53
C GLN A 86 15.54 4.12 7.96
N ASP A 87 14.78 3.55 7.01
CA ASP A 87 13.75 2.56 7.25
C ASP A 87 14.24 1.13 6.90
N ARG A 88 15.55 0.93 6.63
CA ARG A 88 16.10 -0.36 6.16
C ARG A 88 16.54 -1.30 7.27
N ASP A 89 17.11 -0.77 8.35
CA ASP A 89 17.67 -1.60 9.43
C ASP A 89 16.86 -1.47 10.73
N VAL A 90 15.57 -1.17 10.59
CA VAL A 90 14.64 -1.01 11.72
C VAL A 90 14.00 -2.34 12.08
N LYS A 91 13.87 -2.60 13.38
CA LYS A 91 13.18 -3.79 13.89
C LYS A 91 11.70 -3.70 13.57
N ILE A 92 11.13 -4.74 12.97
CA ILE A 92 9.70 -4.83 12.71
C ILE A 92 8.96 -5.33 13.95
N GLU A 93 7.81 -4.73 14.24
CA GLU A 93 6.97 -5.10 15.38
C GLU A 93 5.68 -5.79 14.94
N LYS A 94 5.18 -5.44 13.76
CA LYS A 94 3.95 -5.99 13.20
C LYS A 94 4.09 -6.28 11.72
N PHE A 95 3.34 -7.27 11.27
CA PHE A 95 2.95 -7.39 9.87
C PHE A 95 1.54 -6.83 9.70
N VAL A 96 1.32 -6.10 8.62
CA VAL A 96 0.03 -5.49 8.27
C VAL A 96 -0.35 -5.85 6.84
N ALA A 97 -1.63 -6.15 6.62
CA ALA A 97 -2.23 -6.27 5.30
C ALA A 97 -3.35 -5.22 5.18
N THR A 98 -3.24 -4.32 4.22
CA THR A 98 -4.17 -3.19 4.07
C THR A 98 -4.99 -3.35 2.79
N ALA A 99 -6.30 -3.19 2.90
CA ALA A 99 -7.23 -3.19 1.78
C ALA A 99 -7.41 -1.74 1.29
N VAL A 100 -6.92 -1.44 0.10
CA VAL A 100 -6.96 -0.10 -0.51
C VAL A 100 -7.91 -0.11 -1.69
N LYS A 101 -8.71 0.94 -1.85
CA LYS A 101 -9.62 1.08 -2.99
C LYS A 101 -8.84 1.44 -4.25
N MET A 102 -9.01 0.68 -5.32
CA MET A 102 -8.44 1.03 -6.63
C MET A 102 -9.28 2.12 -7.29
N PRO A 103 -8.70 3.30 -7.57
CA PRO A 103 -9.44 4.36 -8.25
C PRO A 103 -9.94 3.90 -9.61
N GLN A 104 -11.23 4.15 -9.90
CA GLN A 104 -11.85 3.88 -11.20
C GLN A 104 -11.83 2.42 -11.69
N VAL A 105 -11.65 1.44 -10.78
CA VAL A 105 -11.75 0.02 -11.14
C VAL A 105 -12.89 -0.61 -10.34
N PHE A 106 -13.84 -1.21 -11.05
CA PHE A 106 -15.09 -1.74 -10.49
C PHE A 106 -15.33 -3.18 -10.94
N ASP A 107 -16.22 -3.91 -10.24
CA ASP A 107 -16.64 -5.25 -10.62
C ASP A 107 -17.30 -5.21 -12.02
N PRO A 108 -16.83 -5.99 -13.00
CA PRO A 108 -17.44 -6.04 -14.33
C PRO A 108 -18.89 -6.53 -14.32
N LYS A 109 -19.34 -7.17 -13.24
CA LYS A 109 -20.73 -7.64 -13.06
C LYS A 109 -21.57 -6.71 -12.20
N ASP A 110 -20.95 -5.78 -11.47
CA ASP A 110 -21.61 -4.90 -10.50
C ASP A 110 -20.81 -3.60 -10.32
N SER A 111 -21.07 -2.61 -11.19
CA SER A 111 -20.33 -1.35 -11.19
C SER A 111 -20.48 -0.51 -9.91
N ALA A 112 -21.38 -0.89 -8.99
CA ALA A 112 -21.47 -0.26 -7.67
C ALA A 112 -20.34 -0.71 -6.72
N LYS A 113 -19.63 -1.80 -7.05
CA LYS A 113 -18.55 -2.36 -6.22
C LYS A 113 -17.18 -1.95 -6.74
N GLN A 114 -16.44 -1.25 -5.91
CA GLN A 114 -15.08 -0.82 -6.24
C GLN A 114 -14.06 -1.91 -5.88
N LEU A 115 -13.08 -2.14 -6.77
CA LEU A 115 -12.01 -3.11 -6.57
C LEU A 115 -11.16 -2.77 -5.34
N ILE A 116 -10.88 -3.80 -4.54
CA ILE A 116 -9.92 -3.76 -3.44
C ILE A 116 -8.57 -4.33 -3.87
N HIS A 117 -7.53 -3.57 -3.56
CA HIS A 117 -6.12 -3.96 -3.68
C HIS A 117 -5.52 -4.18 -2.29
N TRP A 118 -5.06 -5.39 -2.02
CA TRP A 118 -4.37 -5.77 -0.80
C TRP A 118 -2.87 -5.46 -0.89
N ARG A 119 -2.36 -4.78 0.13
CA ARG A 119 -0.92 -4.52 0.29
C ARG A 119 -0.42 -5.18 1.54
N GLY A 120 0.61 -6.01 1.41
CA GLY A 120 1.40 -6.44 2.56
C GLY A 120 2.27 -5.29 3.07
N GLY A 121 2.69 -5.36 4.33
CA GLY A 121 3.57 -4.38 4.91
C GLY A 121 4.12 -4.82 6.24
N VAL A 122 5.25 -4.24 6.62
CA VAL A 122 5.82 -4.41 7.95
C VAL A 122 5.87 -3.06 8.64
N ALA A 123 5.47 -3.04 9.90
CA ALA A 123 5.34 -1.83 10.68
C ALA A 123 6.26 -1.83 11.90
N TYR A 124 6.71 -0.65 12.26
CA TYR A 124 7.71 -0.41 13.30
C TYR A 124 7.52 1.00 13.88
N GLN A 125 8.03 1.21 15.09
CA GLN A 125 8.11 2.55 15.67
C GLN A 125 9.43 3.22 15.31
N ALA A 126 9.37 4.49 14.90
CA ALA A 126 10.53 5.37 14.83
C ALA A 126 10.15 6.73 15.41
N SER A 127 10.96 7.25 16.34
CA SER A 127 10.71 8.54 16.99
C SER A 127 9.31 8.66 17.60
N ASN A 128 8.85 7.60 18.29
CA ASN A 128 7.51 7.48 18.89
C ASN A 128 6.34 7.62 17.90
N LYS A 129 6.59 7.38 16.61
CA LYS A 129 5.56 7.36 15.57
C LYS A 129 5.58 6.02 14.85
N TRP A 130 4.38 5.52 14.55
CA TRP A 130 4.20 4.33 13.74
C TRP A 130 4.49 4.62 12.27
N ARG A 131 5.33 3.79 11.67
CA ARG A 131 5.70 3.83 10.25
C ARG A 131 5.54 2.44 9.66
N SER A 132 5.62 2.34 8.35
CA SER A 132 5.66 1.03 7.68
C SER A 132 6.52 1.04 6.44
N THR A 133 6.99 -0.15 6.06
CA THR A 133 7.45 -0.43 4.70
C THR A 133 6.38 -1.27 4.03
N SER A 134 5.70 -0.69 3.04
CA SER A 134 4.74 -1.38 2.19
C SER A 134 5.49 -2.34 1.25
N LEU A 135 4.96 -3.55 1.14
CA LEU A 135 5.41 -4.61 0.25
C LEU A 135 4.29 -4.79 -0.78
N ASP A 136 4.44 -4.14 -1.93
CA ASP A 136 3.36 -4.00 -2.91
C ASP A 136 3.70 -4.66 -4.24
N THR A 137 2.67 -5.00 -5.01
CA THR A 137 2.78 -5.50 -6.38
C THR A 137 2.21 -4.49 -7.35
N ARG A 138 2.90 -4.27 -8.47
CA ARG A 138 2.50 -3.32 -9.50
C ARG A 138 2.68 -3.91 -10.90
N LYS A 139 1.70 -3.66 -11.77
CA LYS A 139 1.86 -3.73 -13.22
C LYS A 139 2.33 -2.38 -13.77
N LEU A 140 3.30 -2.37 -14.68
CA LEU A 140 3.73 -1.13 -15.33
C LEU A 140 2.83 -0.76 -16.51
N SER A 141 2.20 -1.75 -17.16
CA SER A 141 1.15 -1.57 -18.17
C SER A 141 0.15 -2.74 -18.13
N VAL A 142 -0.97 -2.61 -18.87
CA VAL A 142 -1.98 -3.68 -18.99
C VAL A 142 -1.39 -4.94 -19.63
N ASP A 143 -0.53 -4.75 -20.63
CA ASP A 143 0.12 -5.81 -21.40
C ASP A 143 1.39 -6.37 -20.74
N ASP A 144 1.79 -5.81 -19.62
CA ASP A 144 2.98 -6.24 -18.89
C ASP A 144 2.72 -7.64 -18.27
N PRO A 145 3.40 -8.69 -18.76
CA PRO A 145 3.20 -10.03 -18.23
C PRO A 145 3.86 -10.20 -16.85
N GLU A 146 4.77 -9.29 -16.50
CA GLU A 146 5.65 -9.39 -15.33
C GLU A 146 5.23 -8.38 -14.26
N ILE A 147 5.03 -8.89 -13.03
CA ILE A 147 4.70 -8.04 -11.89
C ILE A 147 5.99 -7.52 -11.24
N GLU A 148 6.05 -6.22 -11.00
CA GLU A 148 7.09 -5.61 -10.17
C GLU A 148 6.69 -5.69 -8.70
N VAL A 149 7.60 -6.12 -7.84
CA VAL A 149 7.43 -6.05 -6.38
C VAL A 149 8.18 -4.82 -5.86
N GLN A 150 7.48 -3.95 -5.12
CA GLN A 150 8.00 -2.68 -4.64
C GLN A 150 8.09 -2.65 -3.11
N LEU A 151 9.18 -2.06 -2.59
CA LEU A 151 9.33 -1.70 -1.19
C LEU A 151 9.20 -0.18 -1.06
N ILE A 152 8.21 0.28 -0.29
CA ILE A 152 7.89 1.70 -0.19
C ILE A 152 7.78 2.11 1.28
N SER A 153 8.63 3.04 1.72
CA SER A 153 8.54 3.63 3.06
C SER A 153 7.32 4.55 3.18
N LYS A 154 6.50 4.32 4.21
CA LYS A 154 5.35 5.14 4.60
C LYS A 154 5.59 5.70 6.00
N ASP A 155 5.11 6.92 6.23
CA ASP A 155 5.17 7.62 7.51
C ASP A 155 3.99 7.30 8.44
N PHE A 156 3.16 6.34 8.05
CA PHE A 156 2.07 5.76 8.81
C PHE A 156 2.14 4.22 8.77
N MET A 157 1.48 3.54 9.73
CA MET A 157 1.34 2.09 9.74
C MET A 157 0.26 1.60 8.77
N VAL A 158 -0.92 2.22 8.81
CA VAL A 158 -2.06 1.93 7.92
C VAL A 158 -2.55 3.24 7.33
N SER A 159 -2.80 3.26 6.02
CA SER A 159 -3.35 4.45 5.36
C SER A 159 -4.77 4.73 5.86
N SER A 160 -5.09 5.99 6.13
CA SER A 160 -6.47 6.41 6.45
C SER A 160 -7.46 6.16 5.31
N ALA A 161 -6.98 5.96 4.08
CA ALA A 161 -7.80 5.63 2.92
C ALA A 161 -8.13 4.13 2.82
N ALA A 162 -7.53 3.27 3.66
CA ALA A 162 -7.80 1.83 3.66
C ALA A 162 -9.10 1.55 4.44
N PRO A 163 -10.20 1.13 3.79
CA PRO A 163 -11.44 0.79 4.49
C PRO A 163 -11.28 -0.38 5.48
N TYR A 164 -10.32 -1.27 5.22
CA TYR A 164 -10.04 -2.42 6.08
C TYR A 164 -8.54 -2.67 6.19
N TYR A 165 -8.15 -3.30 7.29
CA TYR A 165 -6.82 -3.86 7.45
C TYR A 165 -6.87 -5.10 8.35
N TRP A 166 -5.80 -5.87 8.29
CA TRP A 166 -5.48 -6.95 9.20
C TRP A 166 -4.06 -6.75 9.70
N GLU A 167 -3.81 -7.06 10.97
CA GLU A 167 -2.47 -7.01 11.53
C GLU A 167 -2.19 -8.22 12.42
N THR A 168 -0.92 -8.58 12.54
CA THR A 168 -0.43 -9.58 13.48
C THR A 168 0.91 -9.15 14.04
N LYS A 169 1.21 -9.57 15.27
CA LYS A 169 2.50 -9.28 15.91
C LYS A 169 3.60 -10.14 15.30
N VAL A 170 4.78 -9.55 15.17
CA VAL A 170 6.01 -10.29 14.87
C VAL A 170 6.44 -11.02 16.14
N VAL A 171 6.72 -12.32 16.04
CA VAL A 171 7.10 -13.18 17.18
C VAL A 171 8.58 -13.54 17.21
N LYS A 172 9.29 -13.30 16.10
CA LYS A 172 10.73 -13.48 15.94
C LYS A 172 11.34 -12.17 15.51
N GLU A 173 12.36 -11.70 16.24
CA GLU A 173 13.02 -10.45 15.91
C GLU A 173 13.52 -10.46 14.46
N TYR A 174 13.17 -9.39 13.74
CA TYR A 174 13.45 -9.26 12.32
C TYR A 174 13.57 -7.78 11.96
N THR A 175 14.34 -7.45 10.92
CA THR A 175 14.42 -6.09 10.37
C THR A 175 13.76 -6.01 9.00
N THR A 176 13.44 -4.79 8.56
CA THR A 176 12.97 -4.55 7.18
C THR A 176 13.99 -5.01 6.12
N ALA A 177 15.29 -4.91 6.38
CA ALA A 177 16.33 -5.42 5.49
C ALA A 177 16.32 -6.94 5.40
N GLN A 178 16.16 -7.63 6.54
CA GLN A 178 16.04 -9.08 6.55
C GLN A 178 14.79 -9.54 5.80
N VAL A 179 13.69 -8.79 5.84
CA VAL A 179 12.51 -9.03 4.99
C VAL A 179 12.89 -8.99 3.52
N HIS A 180 13.55 -7.93 3.07
CA HIS A 180 13.98 -7.82 1.67
C HIS A 180 14.88 -9.00 1.27
N GLU A 181 15.88 -9.35 2.09
CA GLU A 181 16.77 -10.48 1.85
C GLU A 181 16.02 -11.82 1.76
N LEU A 182 15.02 -12.02 2.62
CA LEU A 182 14.17 -13.21 2.57
C LEU A 182 13.37 -13.27 1.29
N LEU A 183 12.76 -12.17 0.87
CA LEU A 183 11.98 -12.12 -0.37
C LEU A 183 12.87 -12.40 -1.58
N VAL A 184 14.08 -11.86 -1.63
CA VAL A 184 15.08 -12.18 -2.66
C VAL A 184 15.46 -13.66 -2.61
N LYS A 185 15.82 -14.19 -1.44
CA LYS A 185 16.20 -15.60 -1.25
C LYS A 185 15.09 -16.56 -1.68
N LYS A 186 13.84 -16.21 -1.45
CA LYS A 186 12.65 -17.01 -1.79
C LYS A 186 12.12 -16.71 -3.19
N LYS A 187 12.82 -15.87 -3.97
CA LYS A 187 12.43 -15.44 -5.31
C LYS A 187 10.99 -14.93 -5.37
N PHE A 188 10.57 -14.16 -4.37
CA PHE A 188 9.18 -13.72 -4.20
C PHE A 188 8.71 -12.68 -5.25
N ASN A 189 9.63 -12.30 -6.15
CA ASN A 189 9.41 -11.53 -7.38
C ASN A 189 9.13 -12.40 -8.62
N GLN A 190 9.23 -13.74 -8.53
CA GLN A 190 8.77 -14.66 -9.57
C GLN A 190 7.25 -14.82 -9.50
N TYR A 191 6.54 -13.72 -9.71
CA TYR A 191 5.10 -13.66 -9.63
C TYR A 191 4.50 -13.14 -10.93
N SER A 192 3.44 -13.82 -11.40
CA SER A 192 2.76 -13.53 -12.66
C SER A 192 1.26 -13.48 -12.44
N TYR A 193 0.57 -12.68 -13.25
CA TYR A 193 -0.86 -12.53 -13.14
C TYR A 193 -1.53 -12.05 -14.45
N ASN A 194 -2.60 -12.76 -14.83
CA ASN A 194 -3.30 -12.56 -16.11
C ASN A 194 -4.24 -11.33 -16.19
N GLY A 195 -4.36 -10.53 -15.12
CA GLY A 195 -5.22 -9.33 -15.11
C GLY A 195 -6.66 -9.51 -14.62
N ALA A 196 -7.12 -10.73 -14.29
CA ALA A 196 -8.49 -10.98 -13.81
C ALA A 196 -8.77 -10.55 -12.34
N GLY A 197 -8.95 -9.24 -12.07
CA GLY A 197 -8.87 -8.63 -10.70
C GLY A 197 -7.59 -7.81 -10.46
N SER A 198 -7.04 -7.75 -9.23
CA SER A 198 -5.76 -7.07 -8.94
C SER A 198 -4.51 -7.97 -8.87
N GLY A 199 -4.67 -9.27 -8.58
CA GLY A 199 -3.56 -10.22 -8.39
C GLY A 199 -2.80 -10.00 -7.07
N CYS A 200 -3.10 -8.97 -6.31
CA CYS A 200 -2.36 -8.60 -5.11
C CYS A 200 -2.80 -9.41 -3.88
N LEU A 201 -4.02 -9.96 -3.87
CA LEU A 201 -4.53 -10.74 -2.75
C LEU A 201 -3.78 -12.07 -2.65
N THR A 202 -3.58 -12.75 -3.77
CA THR A 202 -2.83 -14.02 -3.86
C THR A 202 -1.40 -13.81 -3.41
N TRP A 203 -0.75 -12.76 -3.90
CA TRP A 203 0.61 -12.41 -3.49
C TRP A 203 0.69 -12.09 -1.99
N THR A 204 -0.21 -11.26 -1.47
CA THR A 204 -0.25 -10.90 -0.03
C THR A 204 -0.56 -12.13 0.84
N THR A 205 -1.44 -13.02 0.40
CA THR A 205 -1.77 -14.27 1.10
C THR A 205 -0.56 -15.20 1.16
N ALA A 206 0.17 -15.32 0.04
CA ALA A 206 1.41 -16.07 -0.01
C ALA A 206 2.48 -15.45 0.90
N LEU A 207 2.57 -14.11 0.98
CA LEU A 207 3.51 -13.41 1.85
C LEU A 207 3.23 -13.70 3.33
N VAL A 208 1.96 -13.67 3.75
CA VAL A 208 1.55 -14.07 5.10
C VAL A 208 1.94 -15.52 5.37
N GLY A 209 1.69 -16.43 4.41
CA GLY A 209 2.09 -17.83 4.51
C GLY A 209 3.61 -18.02 4.63
N LEU A 210 4.40 -17.27 3.87
CA LEU A 210 5.86 -17.28 3.96
C LEU A 210 6.32 -16.86 5.35
N PHE A 211 5.81 -15.74 5.86
CA PHE A 211 6.21 -15.21 7.18
C PHE A 211 5.82 -16.16 8.30
N GLU A 212 4.66 -16.81 8.19
CA GLU A 212 4.24 -17.85 9.14
C GLU A 212 5.17 -19.07 9.08
N SER A 213 5.53 -19.54 7.88
CA SER A 213 6.42 -20.70 7.70
C SER A 213 7.85 -20.46 8.19
N GLU A 214 8.33 -19.21 8.12
CA GLU A 214 9.65 -18.79 8.62
C GLU A 214 9.63 -18.46 10.13
N GLY A 215 8.46 -18.60 10.78
CA GLY A 215 8.26 -18.30 12.20
C GLY A 215 8.38 -16.82 12.54
N ILE A 216 8.25 -15.93 11.56
CA ILE A 216 8.31 -14.47 11.75
C ILE A 216 7.02 -13.98 12.43
N ILE A 217 5.88 -14.56 12.04
CA ILE A 217 4.57 -14.33 12.65
C ILE A 217 4.02 -15.63 13.24
N ALA A 218 3.02 -15.52 14.11
CA ALA A 218 2.45 -16.69 14.79
C ALA A 218 1.74 -17.65 13.83
N LYS A 219 1.77 -18.95 14.15
CA LYS A 219 0.97 -19.98 13.46
C LYS A 219 -0.53 -19.67 13.58
N GLY A 220 -1.26 -19.86 12.48
CA GLY A 220 -2.68 -19.50 12.34
C GLY A 220 -2.90 -18.10 11.76
N SER A 221 -1.85 -17.32 11.51
CA SER A 221 -1.92 -15.98 10.92
C SER A 221 -2.50 -16.01 9.51
N LYS A 222 -2.14 -16.99 8.68
CA LYS A 222 -2.68 -17.10 7.32
C LYS A 222 -4.20 -17.32 7.33
N ALA A 223 -4.67 -18.26 8.14
CA ALA A 223 -6.11 -18.53 8.29
C ALA A 223 -6.87 -17.32 8.86
N ALA A 224 -6.26 -16.57 9.79
CA ALA A 224 -6.83 -15.34 10.32
C ALA A 224 -6.94 -14.24 9.26
N PHE A 225 -5.94 -14.12 8.39
CA PHE A 225 -5.97 -13.18 7.26
C PHE A 225 -7.05 -13.56 6.24
N GLU A 226 -7.14 -14.83 5.85
CA GLU A 226 -8.18 -15.33 4.93
C GLU A 226 -9.59 -15.08 5.49
N LYS A 227 -9.78 -15.25 6.81
CA LYS A 227 -11.05 -14.88 7.47
C LYS A 227 -11.37 -13.38 7.33
N LYS A 228 -10.36 -12.50 7.44
CA LYS A 228 -10.58 -11.06 7.20
C LYS A 228 -10.94 -10.79 5.75
N VAL A 229 -10.32 -11.48 4.80
CA VAL A 229 -10.66 -11.35 3.37
C VAL A 229 -12.13 -11.72 3.11
N GLU A 230 -12.62 -12.80 3.73
CA GLU A 230 -14.04 -13.20 3.66
C GLU A 230 -14.99 -12.20 4.33
N GLU A 231 -14.54 -11.46 5.35
CA GLU A 231 -15.30 -10.36 5.94
C GLU A 231 -15.42 -9.20 4.94
N VAL A 232 -14.32 -8.79 4.30
CA VAL A 232 -14.33 -7.70 3.30
C VAL A 232 -15.17 -8.07 2.07
N ARG A 233 -15.16 -9.34 1.65
CA ARG A 233 -16.00 -9.86 0.55
C ARG A 233 -17.49 -9.68 0.78
N LYS A 234 -17.93 -9.54 2.03
CA LYS A 234 -19.35 -9.35 2.38
C LYS A 234 -19.78 -7.90 2.34
N ASP A 235 -18.86 -6.94 2.24
CA ASP A 235 -19.23 -5.53 2.11
C ASP A 235 -19.81 -5.27 0.71
N PRO A 236 -21.06 -4.80 0.59
CA PRO A 236 -21.70 -4.57 -0.70
C PRO A 236 -21.06 -3.43 -1.52
N LYS A 237 -20.15 -2.63 -0.95
CA LYS A 237 -19.44 -1.54 -1.63
C LYS A 237 -18.18 -1.99 -2.35
N TYR A 238 -17.69 -3.18 -2.05
CA TYR A 238 -16.34 -3.59 -2.42
C TYR A 238 -16.35 -4.89 -3.21
N TRP A 239 -15.44 -4.93 -4.18
CA TRP A 239 -15.16 -6.11 -4.98
C TRP A 239 -13.79 -6.67 -4.59
N VAL A 240 -13.80 -7.89 -4.07
CA VAL A 240 -12.58 -8.66 -3.77
C VAL A 240 -12.60 -9.91 -4.65
N PRO A 241 -11.92 -9.90 -5.81
CA PRO A 241 -12.03 -10.96 -6.80
C PRO A 241 -11.47 -12.30 -6.30
N VAL A 242 -11.86 -13.36 -7.00
CA VAL A 242 -11.16 -14.65 -6.97
C VAL A 242 -10.07 -14.58 -8.04
N GLU A 243 -8.81 -14.64 -7.66
CA GLU A 243 -7.66 -14.38 -8.54
C GLU A 243 -7.12 -15.68 -9.15
N THR A 244 -7.89 -16.34 -10.02
CA THR A 244 -7.54 -17.65 -10.58
C THR A 244 -6.32 -17.65 -11.52
N GLY A 245 -5.88 -16.49 -12.00
CA GLY A 245 -4.74 -16.36 -12.90
C GLY A 245 -3.46 -15.86 -12.25
N ALA A 246 -3.42 -15.77 -10.92
CA ALA A 246 -2.29 -15.29 -10.14
C ALA A 246 -1.43 -16.46 -9.64
N LYS A 247 -0.14 -16.50 -10.00
CA LYS A 247 0.73 -17.61 -9.63
C LYS A 247 2.20 -17.22 -9.53
N PHE A 248 2.92 -17.94 -8.66
CA PHE A 248 4.37 -17.97 -8.65
C PHE A 248 4.87 -18.97 -9.70
N TYR A 249 5.99 -18.67 -10.35
CA TYR A 249 6.66 -19.55 -11.31
C TYR A 249 8.06 -19.94 -10.83
N GLU A 250 8.57 -21.08 -11.29
CA GLU A 250 9.84 -21.68 -10.84
C GLU A 250 11.08 -21.05 -11.51
#